data_AF-A0ABC9PZ59-F1
#
_entry.id   AF-A0ABC9PZ59-F1
#
_cell.length_a   1.000
_cell.length_b   1.000
_cell.length_c   1.000
_cell.angle_alpha   90.00
_cell.angle_beta   90.00
_cell.angle_gamma   90.00
#
_symmetry.space_group_name_H-M   'P 1'
#
loop_
_entity.id
_entity.type
_entity.pdbx_description
1 polymer ?
#
loop_
_entity_poly.entity_id
_entity_poly.type
_entity_poly.pdbx_seq_one_letter_code
_entity_poly.pdbx_strand_id
1 'polypeptide(L)'
;MEGENNMNSDNMWLTVMGLIIIISIVGLLIAKKINPVVGMTIIPCLGAMILGYSVTDLVGFFAKGLDQVINVVIMFIFAIIFFGIMNDSGLFKPLVKRLILMTRGNVVIVCAMTALIGTIAQLDGAGAVTFLLSIPALLPLYKALNMNKYLLILLLALSAAIMNMVPWGGPMARVAAVLKAKSVNELWYGLIPIQIIGFILVMLFAVYLGFKEQKRIKKAIASNELPQTQDIDVHKLVEVYERDQDVRFPVKGRARTLPWIKWVNTALTLAVILAMLINIAPPEFAFMIGVSLALVINFKSVDEQMERLRAHAPNALMMAAVIIAAGMFLGVLNETGMLKAIATNLIKVIPAEVGPYLHIIVGLLGVPLDLLTSTDAYYFAVLPIVEQTAGQFGVPSVSTAYSMVIGNIIGTFVSPFSPALWLAIGLAEANMGTYIKYAFFWIWGFAIVMLVIAMLMGIVTI
;
A
#
# COMPACT_ATOMS: atom_id res chain seq x y z
N MET A 1 19.61 7.95 -45.70
CA MET A 1 18.40 8.79 -45.58
C MET A 1 17.12 7.95 -45.57
N GLU A 2 16.90 6.97 -46.47
CA GLU A 2 15.71 6.08 -46.37
C GLU A 2 15.72 5.15 -45.14
N GLY A 3 16.88 4.63 -44.72
CA GLY A 3 17.00 3.79 -43.52
C GLY A 3 16.80 4.52 -42.18
N GLU A 4 17.13 5.82 -42.11
CA GLU A 4 16.85 6.67 -40.92
C GLU A 4 15.38 7.09 -40.85
N ASN A 5 14.73 7.30 -42.00
CA ASN A 5 13.31 7.65 -42.06
C ASN A 5 12.41 6.47 -41.63
N ASN A 6 12.73 5.23 -42.02
CA ASN A 6 11.99 4.05 -41.57
C ASN A 6 12.16 3.77 -40.06
N MET A 7 13.38 3.92 -39.51
CA MET A 7 13.58 3.79 -38.06
C MET A 7 12.84 4.87 -37.25
N ASN A 8 12.73 6.09 -37.77
CA ASN A 8 11.98 7.16 -37.11
C ASN A 8 10.46 6.97 -37.19
N SER A 9 9.93 6.43 -38.31
CA SER A 9 8.49 6.13 -38.43
C SER A 9 8.06 4.97 -37.54
N ASP A 10 8.87 3.91 -37.45
CA ASP A 10 8.56 2.73 -36.64
C ASP A 10 8.59 3.07 -35.14
N ASN A 11 9.55 3.88 -34.71
CA ASN A 11 9.59 4.39 -33.33
C ASN A 11 8.38 5.31 -32.99
N MET A 12 7.87 6.07 -33.97
CA MET A 12 6.70 6.92 -33.75
C MET A 12 5.43 6.07 -33.56
N TRP A 13 5.23 5.04 -34.38
CA TRP A 13 4.06 4.16 -34.27
C TRP A 13 4.04 3.36 -32.97
N LEU A 14 5.20 2.86 -32.53
CA LEU A 14 5.34 2.19 -31.23
C LEU A 14 5.01 3.15 -30.07
N THR A 15 5.43 4.41 -30.18
CA THR A 15 5.13 5.44 -29.17
C THR A 15 3.64 5.74 -29.09
N VAL A 16 3.01 5.99 -30.25
CA VAL A 16 1.58 6.30 -30.32
C VAL A 16 0.76 5.13 -29.78
N MET A 17 1.08 3.90 -30.21
CA MET A 17 0.36 2.71 -29.72
C MET A 17 0.55 2.50 -28.22
N GLY A 18 1.78 2.60 -27.71
CA GLY A 18 2.06 2.47 -26.28
C GLY A 18 1.31 3.52 -25.44
N LEU A 19 1.30 4.79 -25.89
CA LEU A 19 0.53 5.85 -25.24
C LEU A 19 -0.98 5.59 -25.30
N ILE A 20 -1.52 5.12 -26.43
CA ILE A 20 -2.95 4.75 -26.55
C ILE A 20 -3.29 3.64 -25.55
N ILE A 21 -2.47 2.59 -25.44
CA ILE A 21 -2.69 1.49 -24.48
C ILE A 21 -2.72 2.04 -23.06
N ILE A 22 -1.72 2.84 -22.68
CA ILE A 22 -1.58 3.42 -21.34
C ILE A 22 -2.77 4.34 -21.04
N ILE A 23 -3.07 5.31 -21.90
CA ILE A 23 -4.18 6.27 -21.71
C ILE A 23 -5.52 5.53 -21.62
N SER A 24 -5.72 4.49 -22.45
CA SER A 24 -6.94 3.69 -22.43
C SER A 24 -7.08 2.91 -21.11
N ILE A 25 -6.02 2.22 -20.67
CA ILE A 25 -6.03 1.48 -19.39
C ILE A 25 -6.26 2.46 -18.24
N VAL A 26 -5.44 3.51 -18.13
CA VAL A 26 -5.55 4.51 -17.05
C VAL A 26 -6.95 5.14 -17.05
N GLY A 27 -7.43 5.60 -18.21
CA GLY A 27 -8.76 6.21 -18.32
C GLY A 27 -9.91 5.27 -17.94
N LEU A 28 -9.87 4.01 -18.38
CA LEU A 28 -10.90 3.02 -18.04
C LEU A 28 -10.87 2.59 -16.56
N LEU A 29 -9.67 2.50 -15.97
CA LEU A 29 -9.49 2.21 -14.55
C LEU A 29 -9.96 3.35 -13.67
N ILE A 30 -9.62 4.60 -14.01
CA ILE A 30 -10.12 5.80 -13.34
C ILE A 30 -11.64 5.88 -13.43
N ALA A 31 -12.20 5.58 -14.61
CA ALA A 31 -13.65 5.56 -14.79
C ALA A 31 -14.34 4.37 -14.08
N LYS A 32 -13.59 3.46 -13.45
CA LYS A 32 -14.08 2.21 -12.85
C LYS A 32 -14.95 1.37 -13.80
N LYS A 33 -14.71 1.48 -15.11
CA LYS A 33 -15.47 0.76 -16.16
C LYS A 33 -14.91 -0.64 -16.45
N ILE A 34 -13.70 -0.92 -15.99
CA ILE A 34 -13.00 -2.19 -16.23
C ILE A 34 -12.25 -2.63 -14.98
N ASN A 35 -12.15 -3.94 -14.78
CA ASN A 35 -11.27 -4.53 -13.75
C ASN A 35 -9.79 -4.46 -14.25
N PRO A 36 -8.80 -4.13 -13.39
CA PRO A 36 -7.38 -4.14 -13.74
C PRO A 36 -6.92 -5.37 -14.51
N VAL A 37 -7.37 -6.57 -14.12
CA VAL A 37 -7.04 -7.83 -14.80
C VAL A 37 -7.45 -7.79 -16.27
N VAL A 38 -8.66 -7.35 -16.56
CA VAL A 38 -9.20 -7.30 -17.91
C VAL A 38 -8.48 -6.22 -18.72
N GLY A 39 -8.27 -5.04 -18.13
CA GLY A 39 -7.61 -3.92 -18.79
C GLY A 39 -6.16 -4.20 -19.15
N MET A 40 -5.38 -4.72 -18.19
CA MET A 40 -3.95 -5.01 -18.38
C MET A 40 -3.69 -6.24 -19.25
N THR A 41 -4.67 -7.13 -19.42
CA THR A 41 -4.53 -8.29 -20.32
C THR A 41 -4.98 -7.95 -21.73
N ILE A 42 -6.22 -7.49 -21.91
CA ILE A 42 -6.84 -7.40 -23.24
C ILE A 42 -6.28 -6.22 -24.05
N ILE A 43 -6.15 -5.05 -23.42
CA ILE A 43 -5.79 -3.82 -24.15
C ILE A 43 -4.37 -3.91 -24.75
N PRO A 44 -3.34 -4.38 -24.01
CA PRO A 44 -2.01 -4.56 -24.58
C PRO A 44 -1.97 -5.64 -25.67
N CYS A 45 -2.69 -6.76 -25.49
CA CYS A 45 -2.81 -7.79 -26.52
C CYS A 45 -3.36 -7.21 -27.84
N LEU A 46 -4.47 -6.47 -27.76
CA LEU A 46 -5.08 -5.83 -28.94
C LEU A 46 -4.11 -4.85 -29.59
N GLY A 47 -3.43 -4.02 -28.80
CA GLY A 47 -2.47 -3.04 -29.32
C GLY A 47 -1.27 -3.70 -30.01
N ALA A 48 -0.72 -4.78 -29.46
CA ALA A 48 0.34 -5.54 -30.10
C ALA A 48 -0.14 -6.26 -31.38
N MET A 49 -1.35 -6.83 -31.39
CA MET A 49 -1.90 -7.42 -32.62
C MET A 49 -2.12 -6.39 -33.72
N ILE A 50 -2.53 -5.16 -33.38
CA ILE A 50 -2.64 -4.06 -34.37
C ILE A 50 -1.28 -3.69 -34.97
N LEU A 51 -0.19 -3.85 -34.21
CA LEU A 51 1.18 -3.66 -34.71
C LEU A 51 1.72 -4.85 -35.52
N GLY A 52 0.92 -5.90 -35.73
CA GLY A 52 1.28 -7.06 -36.54
C GLY A 52 1.90 -8.23 -35.76
N TYR A 53 1.96 -8.17 -34.43
CA TYR A 53 2.41 -9.30 -33.61
C TYR A 53 1.39 -10.44 -33.61
N SER A 54 1.88 -11.68 -33.73
CA SER A 54 1.06 -12.88 -33.72
C SER A 54 0.66 -13.29 -32.31
N VAL A 55 -0.33 -14.19 -32.20
CA VAL A 55 -0.70 -14.80 -30.91
C VAL A 55 0.49 -15.55 -30.29
N THR A 56 1.36 -16.15 -31.10
CA THR A 56 2.58 -16.82 -30.62
C THR A 56 3.56 -15.82 -29.98
N ASP A 57 3.69 -14.62 -30.55
CA ASP A 57 4.50 -13.55 -29.95
C ASP A 57 3.92 -13.10 -28.61
N LEU A 58 2.59 -12.94 -28.54
CA LEU A 58 1.91 -12.60 -27.29
C LEU A 58 2.15 -13.62 -26.18
N VAL A 59 2.17 -14.92 -26.51
CA VAL A 59 2.52 -15.98 -25.54
C VAL A 59 3.97 -15.83 -25.06
N GLY A 60 4.90 -15.51 -25.97
CA GLY A 60 6.29 -15.21 -25.60
C GLY A 60 6.43 -13.98 -24.71
N PHE A 61 5.70 -12.91 -25.03
CA PHE A 61 5.68 -11.68 -24.23
C PHE A 61 5.09 -11.94 -22.84
N PHE A 62 4.01 -12.71 -22.76
CA PHE A 62 3.42 -13.13 -21.50
C PHE A 62 4.41 -13.93 -20.66
N ALA A 63 5.11 -14.92 -21.23
CA ALA A 63 6.07 -15.74 -20.49
C ALA A 63 7.17 -14.88 -19.87
N LYS A 64 7.78 -13.98 -20.66
CA LYS A 64 8.81 -13.06 -20.15
C LYS A 64 8.28 -12.08 -19.11
N GLY A 65 7.04 -11.62 -19.26
CA GLY A 65 6.37 -10.78 -18.28
C GLY A 65 6.03 -11.52 -16.99
N LEU A 66 5.61 -12.78 -17.08
CA LEU A 66 5.30 -13.65 -15.95
C LEU A 66 6.54 -13.95 -15.11
N ASP A 67 7.67 -14.26 -15.76
CA ASP A 67 8.96 -14.51 -15.09
C ASP A 67 9.39 -13.32 -14.21
N GLN A 68 9.04 -12.09 -14.59
CA GLN A 68 9.39 -10.88 -13.86
C GLN A 68 8.55 -10.68 -12.58
N VAL A 69 7.36 -11.28 -12.51
CA VAL A 69 6.38 -10.99 -11.45
C VAL A 69 6.03 -12.19 -10.57
N ILE A 70 6.39 -13.41 -10.97
CA ILE A 70 5.93 -14.65 -10.31
C ILE A 70 6.34 -14.73 -8.83
N ASN A 71 7.57 -14.34 -8.48
CA ASN A 71 8.01 -14.36 -7.07
C ASN A 71 7.20 -13.39 -6.21
N VAL A 72 6.86 -12.22 -6.78
CA VAL A 72 6.00 -11.23 -6.13
C VAL A 72 4.59 -11.81 -5.92
N VAL A 73 4.04 -12.52 -6.91
CA VAL A 73 2.73 -13.18 -6.80
C VAL A 73 2.73 -14.20 -5.66
N ILE A 74 3.73 -15.08 -5.61
CA ILE A 74 3.84 -16.13 -4.59
C ILE A 74 3.94 -15.51 -3.20
N MET A 75 4.83 -14.52 -3.03
CA MET A 75 4.99 -13.77 -1.79
C MET A 75 3.65 -13.17 -1.33
N PHE A 76 2.92 -12.50 -2.22
CA PHE A 76 1.66 -11.85 -1.87
C PHE A 76 0.58 -12.82 -1.42
N ILE A 77 0.42 -13.94 -2.13
CA ILE A 77 -0.56 -14.97 -1.78
C ILE A 77 -0.30 -15.47 -0.37
N PHE A 78 0.94 -15.90 -0.09
CA PHE A 78 1.25 -16.48 1.21
C PHE A 78 1.34 -15.44 2.33
N ALA A 79 1.76 -14.21 2.06
CA ALA A 79 1.75 -13.14 3.06
C ALA A 79 0.33 -12.80 3.51
N ILE A 80 -0.60 -12.61 2.56
CA ILE A 80 -2.00 -12.31 2.86
C ILE A 80 -2.64 -13.45 3.68
N ILE A 81 -2.39 -14.70 3.29
CA ILE A 81 -2.90 -15.86 4.02
C ILE A 81 -2.26 -15.96 5.42
N PHE A 82 -0.95 -15.77 5.52
CA PHE A 82 -0.21 -15.84 6.79
C PHE A 82 -0.76 -14.85 7.79
N PHE A 83 -0.81 -13.58 7.42
CA PHE A 83 -1.31 -12.54 8.31
C PHE A 83 -2.82 -12.65 8.53
N GLY A 84 -3.58 -13.14 7.55
CA GLY A 84 -4.99 -13.50 7.73
C GLY A 84 -5.17 -14.52 8.85
N ILE A 85 -4.37 -15.59 8.87
CA ILE A 85 -4.36 -16.59 9.95
C ILE A 85 -3.92 -15.96 11.28
N MET A 86 -2.88 -15.12 11.29
CA MET A 86 -2.43 -14.43 12.51
C MET A 86 -3.51 -13.52 13.09
N ASN A 87 -4.23 -12.79 12.23
CA ASN A 87 -5.35 -11.95 12.62
C ASN A 87 -6.51 -12.79 13.17
N ASP A 88 -6.88 -13.88 12.50
CA ASP A 88 -7.91 -14.82 12.97
C ASP A 88 -7.56 -15.46 14.32
N SER A 89 -6.27 -15.69 14.58
CA SER A 89 -5.77 -16.19 15.87
C SER A 89 -5.83 -15.15 17.00
N GLY A 90 -6.11 -13.90 16.66
CA GLY A 90 -6.18 -12.79 17.60
C GLY A 90 -4.81 -12.30 18.07
N LEU A 91 -3.75 -12.48 17.26
CA LEU A 91 -2.39 -12.04 17.58
C LEU A 91 -2.34 -10.54 17.95
N PHE A 92 -3.06 -9.70 17.20
CA PHE A 92 -3.04 -8.26 17.37
C PHE A 92 -3.96 -7.74 18.50
N LYS A 93 -4.94 -8.53 18.96
CA LYS A 93 -5.94 -8.08 19.96
C LYS A 93 -5.31 -7.64 21.30
N PRO A 94 -4.43 -8.43 21.95
CA PRO A 94 -3.85 -8.05 23.25
C PRO A 94 -2.98 -6.81 23.18
N LEU A 95 -2.30 -6.61 22.05
CA LEU A 95 -1.46 -5.44 21.82
C LEU A 95 -2.32 -4.17 21.75
N VAL A 96 -3.37 -4.18 20.93
CA VAL A 96 -4.28 -3.03 20.79
C VAL A 96 -4.97 -2.71 22.11
N LYS A 97 -5.39 -3.74 22.87
CA LYS A 97 -5.93 -3.56 24.22
C LYS A 97 -4.98 -2.77 25.13
N ARG A 98 -3.70 -3.19 25.21
CA ARG A 98 -2.70 -2.50 26.04
C ARG A 98 -2.50 -1.06 25.61
N LEU A 99 -2.43 -0.81 24.30
CA LEU A 99 -2.22 0.54 23.77
C LEU A 99 -3.39 1.47 24.08
N ILE A 100 -4.62 0.98 24.04
CA ILE A 100 -5.80 1.76 24.45
C ILE A 100 -5.75 2.08 25.94
N LEU A 101 -5.42 1.11 26.80
CA LEU A 101 -5.30 1.31 28.25
C LEU A 101 -4.20 2.32 28.62
N MET A 102 -3.14 2.42 27.82
CA MET A 102 -2.06 3.40 28.02
C MET A 102 -2.49 4.86 27.74
N THR A 103 -3.63 5.09 27.09
CA THR A 103 -4.08 6.45 26.74
C THR A 103 -4.48 7.30 27.94
N ARG A 104 -4.96 6.67 29.03
CA ARG A 104 -5.37 7.33 30.29
C ARG A 104 -6.27 8.57 30.10
N GLY A 105 -7.09 8.60 29.03
CA GLY A 105 -7.99 9.71 28.73
C GLY A 105 -7.31 11.02 28.26
N ASN A 106 -6.00 11.01 27.98
CA ASN A 106 -5.32 12.21 27.47
C ASN A 106 -5.38 12.27 25.94
N VAL A 107 -5.99 13.34 25.40
CA VAL A 107 -6.15 13.59 23.94
C VAL A 107 -4.84 13.42 23.15
N VAL A 108 -3.72 13.96 23.65
CA VAL A 108 -2.42 13.90 22.97
C VAL A 108 -1.89 12.46 22.95
N ILE A 109 -2.01 11.75 24.07
CA ILE A 109 -1.61 10.34 24.17
C ILE A 109 -2.49 9.46 23.29
N VAL A 110 -3.79 9.75 23.19
CA VAL A 110 -4.71 9.05 22.28
C VAL A 110 -4.25 9.18 20.83
N CYS A 111 -3.86 10.38 20.37
CA CYS A 111 -3.32 10.56 19.02
C CYS A 111 -2.05 9.73 18.80
N ALA A 112 -1.09 9.79 19.74
CA ALA A 112 0.15 9.01 19.64
C ALA A 112 -0.12 7.49 19.63
N MET A 113 -1.02 6.99 20.48
CA MET A 113 -1.41 5.57 20.51
C MET A 113 -2.18 5.16 19.26
N THR A 114 -3.01 6.04 18.69
CA THR A 114 -3.70 5.80 17.42
C THR A 114 -2.70 5.57 16.29
N ALA A 115 -1.69 6.43 16.20
CA ALA A 115 -0.62 6.27 15.23
C ALA A 115 0.14 4.95 15.43
N LEU A 116 0.52 4.63 16.68
CA LEU A 116 1.24 3.39 16.99
C LEU A 116 0.41 2.14 16.71
N ILE A 117 -0.88 2.14 17.03
CA ILE A 117 -1.82 1.06 16.70
C ILE A 117 -1.89 0.88 15.18
N GLY A 118 -2.03 1.96 14.42
CA GLY A 118 -2.05 1.91 12.96
C GLY A 118 -0.78 1.30 12.37
N THR A 119 0.40 1.64 12.92
CA THR A 119 1.68 1.08 12.48
C THR A 119 1.74 -0.43 12.73
N ILE A 120 1.37 -0.89 13.92
CA ILE A 120 1.51 -2.31 14.25
C ILE A 120 0.41 -3.15 13.59
N ALA A 121 -0.81 -2.63 13.50
CA ALA A 121 -1.90 -3.32 12.81
C ALA A 121 -1.62 -3.44 11.31
N GLN A 122 -0.99 -2.44 10.67
CA GLN A 122 -0.61 -2.49 9.26
C GLN A 122 0.66 -3.31 9.01
N LEU A 123 1.26 -3.95 10.01
CA LEU A 123 2.42 -4.81 9.79
C LEU A 123 2.11 -5.94 8.80
N ASP A 124 0.84 -6.31 8.63
CA ASP A 124 0.36 -7.27 7.64
C ASP A 124 0.24 -6.74 6.21
N GLY A 125 0.39 -5.43 6.00
CA GLY A 125 0.20 -4.77 4.71
C GLY A 125 -1.27 -4.67 4.26
N ALA A 126 -2.23 -5.04 5.11
CA ALA A 126 -3.66 -5.10 4.77
C ALA A 126 -4.45 -3.96 5.41
N GLY A 127 -4.63 -2.86 4.65
CA GLY A 127 -5.36 -1.67 5.11
C GLY A 127 -6.75 -1.96 5.68
N ALA A 128 -7.48 -2.91 5.06
CA ALA A 128 -8.81 -3.29 5.52
C ALA A 128 -8.79 -3.88 6.94
N VAL A 129 -7.81 -4.74 7.26
CA VAL A 129 -7.67 -5.37 8.58
C VAL A 129 -7.32 -4.32 9.63
N THR A 130 -6.37 -3.43 9.30
CA THR A 130 -5.98 -2.31 10.17
C THR A 130 -7.17 -1.46 10.59
N PHE A 131 -8.01 -1.03 9.64
CA PHE A 131 -9.16 -0.19 9.94
C PHE A 131 -10.27 -0.95 10.67
N LEU A 132 -10.52 -2.20 10.28
CA LEU A 132 -11.51 -3.09 10.91
C LEU A 132 -11.19 -3.36 12.37
N LEU A 133 -9.91 -3.47 12.71
CA LEU A 133 -9.46 -3.67 14.08
C LEU A 133 -9.40 -2.35 14.86
N SER A 134 -8.82 -1.30 14.27
CA SER A 134 -8.44 -0.09 15.01
C SER A 134 -9.60 0.89 15.21
N ILE A 135 -10.45 1.09 14.18
CA ILE A 135 -11.48 2.13 14.25
C ILE A 135 -12.58 1.79 15.25
N PRO A 136 -13.18 0.57 15.26
CA PRO A 136 -14.17 0.23 16.27
C PRO A 136 -13.63 0.30 17.70
N ALA A 137 -12.32 0.06 17.88
CA ALA A 137 -11.66 0.15 19.18
C ALA A 137 -11.49 1.59 19.67
N LEU A 138 -11.07 2.47 18.76
CA LEU A 138 -10.67 3.84 19.10
C LEU A 138 -11.82 4.84 18.97
N LEU A 139 -12.80 4.59 18.10
CA LEU A 139 -13.89 5.53 17.85
C LEU A 139 -14.72 5.85 19.11
N PRO A 140 -15.10 4.88 19.97
CA PRO A 140 -15.79 5.19 21.23
C PRO A 140 -14.97 6.11 22.14
N LEU A 141 -13.66 5.90 22.21
CA LEU A 141 -12.75 6.74 22.99
C LEU A 141 -12.64 8.16 22.40
N TYR A 142 -12.53 8.28 21.08
CA TYR A 142 -12.54 9.58 20.40
C TYR A 142 -13.84 10.33 20.65
N LYS A 143 -15.00 9.65 20.57
CA LYS A 143 -16.31 10.23 20.88
C LYS A 143 -16.40 10.70 22.33
N ALA A 144 -15.96 9.88 23.28
CA ALA A 144 -15.98 10.21 24.72
C ALA A 144 -15.08 11.41 25.06
N LEU A 145 -13.97 11.58 24.34
CA LEU A 145 -13.05 12.72 24.48
C LEU A 145 -13.45 13.94 23.64
N ASN A 146 -14.59 13.91 22.94
CA ASN A 146 -15.01 14.93 21.98
C ASN A 146 -13.98 15.20 20.86
N MET A 147 -13.15 14.21 20.52
CA MET A 147 -12.15 14.28 19.47
C MET A 147 -12.76 14.06 18.09
N ASN A 148 -12.15 14.69 17.09
CA ASN A 148 -12.57 14.60 15.71
C ASN A 148 -12.27 13.21 15.13
N LYS A 149 -13.30 12.48 14.68
CA LYS A 149 -13.15 11.18 13.98
C LYS A 149 -12.31 11.26 12.70
N TYR A 150 -12.26 12.40 12.01
CA TYR A 150 -11.39 12.57 10.84
C TYR A 150 -9.90 12.57 11.21
N LEU A 151 -9.56 12.98 12.44
CA LEU A 151 -8.21 12.86 12.98
C LEU A 151 -7.83 11.38 13.22
N LEU A 152 -8.76 10.58 13.75
CA LEU A 152 -8.57 9.12 13.89
C LEU A 152 -8.19 8.49 12.55
N ILE A 153 -8.98 8.76 11.50
CA ILE A 153 -8.76 8.19 10.16
C ILE A 153 -7.44 8.70 9.58
N LEU A 154 -7.13 10.00 9.70
CA LEU A 154 -5.88 10.59 9.21
C LEU A 154 -4.65 9.93 9.84
N LEU A 155 -4.64 9.73 11.16
CA LEU A 155 -3.50 9.13 11.85
C LEU A 155 -3.32 7.66 11.48
N LEU A 156 -4.43 6.90 11.41
CA LEU A 156 -4.37 5.51 10.95
C LEU A 156 -3.92 5.42 9.48
N ALA A 157 -4.40 6.30 8.61
CA ALA A 157 -4.03 6.37 7.21
C ALA A 157 -2.53 6.66 7.02
N LEU A 158 -1.98 7.65 7.74
CA LEU A 158 -0.56 7.97 7.69
C LEU A 158 0.31 6.82 8.21
N SER A 159 -0.05 6.26 9.37
CA SER A 159 0.68 5.11 9.91
C SER A 159 0.64 3.91 8.97
N ALA A 160 -0.52 3.63 8.39
CA ALA A 160 -0.68 2.53 7.48
C ALA A 160 0.10 2.74 6.18
N ALA A 161 0.13 3.96 5.67
CA ALA A 161 0.90 4.29 4.48
C ALA A 161 2.41 4.06 4.67
N ILE A 162 2.98 4.53 5.78
CA ILE A 162 4.41 4.32 6.07
C ILE A 162 4.73 2.84 6.20
N MET A 163 3.83 2.06 6.79
CA MET A 163 4.02 0.61 6.90
C MET A 163 3.84 -0.14 5.59
N ASN A 164 3.13 0.39 4.60
CA ASN A 164 3.02 -0.24 3.29
C ASN A 164 4.35 -0.26 2.50
N MET A 165 5.42 0.36 2.99
CA MET A 165 6.77 0.27 2.41
C MET A 165 7.44 -1.09 2.66
N VAL A 166 6.86 -1.97 3.48
CA VAL A 166 7.38 -3.33 3.69
C VAL A 166 7.31 -4.17 2.40
N PRO A 167 8.12 -5.23 2.26
CA PRO A 167 8.21 -6.02 1.03
C PRO A 167 6.88 -6.64 0.58
N TRP A 168 6.06 -7.09 1.54
CA TRP A 168 4.72 -7.64 1.30
C TRP A 168 3.63 -6.56 1.25
N GLY A 169 3.99 -5.28 1.32
CA GLY A 169 3.10 -4.14 1.16
C GLY A 169 2.73 -3.95 -0.30
N GLY A 170 1.43 -3.75 -0.59
CA GLY A 170 0.90 -3.69 -1.96
C GLY A 170 1.70 -2.81 -2.93
N PRO A 171 2.09 -1.59 -2.57
CA PRO A 171 2.89 -0.71 -3.42
C PRO A 171 4.27 -1.28 -3.79
N MET A 172 4.99 -1.84 -2.82
CA MET A 172 6.32 -2.43 -3.07
C MET A 172 6.27 -3.61 -4.03
N ALA A 173 5.20 -4.40 -3.99
CA ALA A 173 4.94 -5.45 -4.97
C ALA A 173 4.97 -4.93 -6.41
N ARG A 174 4.23 -3.85 -6.63
CA ARG A 174 3.98 -3.29 -7.96
C ARG A 174 5.27 -2.69 -8.50
N VAL A 175 6.03 -2.02 -7.63
CA VAL A 175 7.34 -1.46 -7.93
C VAL A 175 8.32 -2.57 -8.29
N ALA A 176 8.39 -3.63 -7.49
CA ALA A 176 9.27 -4.76 -7.75
C ALA A 176 8.95 -5.44 -9.09
N ALA A 177 7.65 -5.60 -9.40
CA ALA A 177 7.19 -6.14 -10.67
C ALA A 177 7.63 -5.27 -11.87
N VAL A 178 7.52 -3.93 -11.75
CA VAL A 178 7.93 -3.00 -12.82
C VAL A 178 9.44 -2.95 -13.02
N LEU A 179 10.20 -2.89 -11.91
CA LEU A 179 11.66 -2.81 -11.94
C LEU A 179 12.33 -4.15 -12.25
N LYS A 180 11.55 -5.24 -12.37
CA LYS A 180 12.07 -6.61 -12.56
C LYS A 180 13.02 -7.00 -11.42
N ALA A 181 12.70 -6.56 -10.21
CA ALA A 181 13.54 -6.77 -9.05
C ALA A 181 13.51 -8.24 -8.65
N LYS A 182 14.68 -8.88 -8.61
CA LYS A 182 14.82 -10.29 -8.19
C LYS A 182 14.47 -10.49 -6.72
N SER A 183 14.68 -9.47 -5.90
CA SER A 183 14.40 -9.47 -4.47
C SER A 183 13.68 -8.18 -4.09
N VAL A 184 12.46 -8.32 -3.56
CA VAL A 184 11.72 -7.17 -3.00
C VAL A 184 12.41 -6.64 -1.75
N ASN A 185 13.14 -7.49 -1.03
CA ASN A 185 13.90 -7.09 0.17
C ASN A 185 15.05 -6.15 -0.17
N GLU A 186 15.75 -6.37 -1.27
CA GLU A 186 16.84 -5.48 -1.70
C GLU A 186 16.32 -4.06 -1.96
N LEU A 187 15.15 -3.94 -2.60
CA LEU A 187 14.48 -2.65 -2.75
C LEU A 187 14.07 -2.06 -1.40
N TRP A 188 13.62 -2.88 -0.47
CA TRP A 188 13.19 -2.41 0.84
C TRP A 188 14.34 -1.95 1.74
N TYR A 189 15.53 -2.57 1.67
CA TYR A 189 16.66 -2.20 2.52
C TYR A 189 17.07 -0.73 2.35
N GLY A 190 17.01 -0.20 1.11
CA GLY A 190 17.23 1.23 0.86
C GLY A 190 16.13 2.14 1.42
N LEU A 191 14.91 1.61 1.64
CA LEU A 191 13.78 2.34 2.21
C LEU A 191 13.68 2.26 3.74
N ILE A 192 14.36 1.31 4.40
CA ILE A 192 14.32 1.18 5.86
C ILE A 192 14.66 2.50 6.58
N PRO A 193 15.74 3.24 6.21
CA PRO A 193 16.07 4.48 6.90
C PRO A 193 14.96 5.53 6.79
N ILE A 194 14.38 5.70 5.59
CA ILE A 194 13.29 6.66 5.39
C ILE A 194 12.00 6.19 6.05
N GLN A 195 11.74 4.88 6.12
CA GLN A 195 10.58 4.32 6.82
C GLN A 195 10.66 4.56 8.33
N ILE A 196 11.84 4.39 8.95
CA ILE A 196 12.08 4.71 10.36
C ILE A 196 11.83 6.19 10.62
N ILE A 197 12.37 7.07 9.76
CA ILE A 197 12.13 8.52 9.87
C ILE A 197 10.65 8.83 9.70
N GLY A 198 9.98 8.22 8.73
CA GLY A 198 8.54 8.36 8.52
C GLY A 198 7.74 7.97 9.75
N PHE A 199 8.09 6.86 10.41
CA PHE A 199 7.47 6.46 11.67
C PHE A 199 7.66 7.52 12.76
N ILE A 200 8.89 8.00 12.96
CA ILE A 200 9.17 9.07 13.93
C ILE A 200 8.38 10.34 13.61
N LEU A 201 8.33 10.74 12.34
CA LEU A 201 7.59 11.91 11.87
C LEU A 201 6.08 11.73 12.09
N VAL A 202 5.52 10.55 11.82
CA VAL A 202 4.11 10.26 12.12
C VAL A 202 3.84 10.39 13.62
N MET A 203 4.73 9.90 14.48
CA MET A 203 4.58 10.04 15.94
C MET A 203 4.64 11.50 16.39
N LEU A 204 5.61 12.28 15.89
CA LEU A 204 5.73 13.71 16.17
C LEU A 204 4.50 14.48 15.67
N PHE A 205 4.04 14.15 14.47
CA PHE A 205 2.87 14.76 13.85
C PHE A 205 1.58 14.41 14.61
N ALA A 206 1.45 13.18 15.12
CA ALA A 206 0.35 12.76 15.96
C ALA A 206 0.31 13.55 17.28
N VAL A 207 1.46 13.76 17.92
CA VAL A 207 1.56 14.60 19.13
C VAL A 207 1.19 16.05 18.82
N TYR A 208 1.70 16.61 17.72
CA TYR A 208 1.36 17.97 17.28
C TYR A 208 -0.14 18.15 17.02
N LEU A 209 -0.76 17.24 16.24
CA LEU A 209 -2.20 17.28 15.99
C LEU A 209 -3.00 17.03 17.27
N GLY A 210 -2.50 16.20 18.19
CA GLY A 210 -3.09 16.00 19.51
C GLY A 210 -3.14 17.29 20.32
N PHE A 211 -2.08 18.09 20.35
CA PHE A 211 -2.09 19.40 21.01
C PHE A 211 -3.06 20.38 20.33
N LYS A 212 -3.10 20.38 18.99
CA LYS A 212 -4.04 21.21 18.23
C LYS A 212 -5.49 20.83 18.55
N GLU A 213 -5.77 19.54 18.64
CA GLU A 213 -7.08 19.00 18.95
C GLU A 213 -7.49 19.29 20.41
N GLN A 214 -6.56 19.15 21.35
CA GLN A 214 -6.80 19.51 22.75
C GLN A 214 -7.15 21.00 22.88
N LYS A 215 -6.47 21.89 22.13
CA LYS A 215 -6.79 23.33 22.09
C LYS A 215 -8.17 23.57 21.49
N ARG A 216 -8.53 22.88 20.39
CA ARG A 216 -9.87 22.95 19.78
C ARG A 216 -10.96 22.58 20.78
N ILE A 217 -10.79 21.46 21.49
CA ILE A 217 -11.75 20.97 22.49
C ILE A 217 -11.89 21.96 23.64
N LYS A 218 -10.77 22.43 24.22
CA LYS A 218 -10.80 23.44 25.30
C LYS A 218 -11.54 24.72 24.90
N LYS A 219 -11.30 25.20 23.67
CA LYS A 219 -11.97 26.41 23.14
C LYS A 219 -13.47 26.17 22.97
N ALA A 220 -13.88 25.04 22.42
CA ALA A 220 -15.28 24.69 22.22
C ALA A 220 -16.05 24.43 23.53
N ILE A 221 -15.37 23.90 24.56
CA ILE A 221 -15.94 23.82 25.91
C ILE A 221 -16.11 25.23 26.49
N ALA A 222 -15.12 26.11 26.33
CA ALA A 222 -15.20 27.49 26.81
C ALA A 222 -16.29 28.32 26.09
N SER A 223 -16.62 27.99 24.84
CA SER A 223 -17.72 28.61 24.09
C SER A 223 -19.08 27.93 24.26
N ASN A 224 -19.21 26.95 25.17
CA ASN A 224 -20.41 26.14 25.39
C ASN A 224 -20.92 25.38 24.14
N GLU A 225 -20.06 25.17 23.14
CA GLU A 225 -20.37 24.34 21.97
C GLU A 225 -20.25 22.84 22.26
N LEU A 226 -19.43 22.47 23.24
CA LEU A 226 -19.22 21.08 23.66
C LEU A 226 -19.41 20.91 25.18
N PRO A 227 -19.96 19.77 25.61
CA PRO A 227 -20.04 19.45 27.03
C PRO A 227 -18.63 19.25 27.62
N GLN A 228 -18.50 19.48 28.93
CA GLN A 228 -17.26 19.13 29.64
C GLN A 228 -16.97 17.64 29.48
N THR A 229 -15.69 17.33 29.24
CA THR A 229 -15.21 15.96 29.17
C THR A 229 -15.40 15.30 30.55
N GLN A 230 -16.29 14.31 30.64
CA GLN A 230 -16.49 13.53 31.86
C GLN A 230 -15.25 12.69 32.18
N ASP A 231 -15.12 12.22 33.42
CA ASP A 231 -14.06 11.27 33.79
C ASP A 231 -14.31 9.94 33.05
N ILE A 232 -13.40 9.59 32.12
CA ILE A 232 -13.59 8.48 31.20
C ILE A 232 -12.98 7.22 31.80
N ASP A 233 -13.84 6.25 32.11
CA ASP A 233 -13.38 4.89 32.40
C ASP A 233 -12.94 4.19 31.11
N VAL A 234 -11.64 4.27 30.81
CA VAL A 234 -11.00 3.61 29.66
C VAL A 234 -11.15 2.08 29.74
N HIS A 235 -11.23 1.49 30.93
CA HIS A 235 -11.41 0.04 31.08
C HIS A 235 -12.78 -0.40 30.57
N LYS A 236 -13.83 0.37 30.89
CA LYS A 236 -15.18 0.09 30.41
C LYS A 236 -15.31 0.21 28.89
N LEU A 237 -14.62 1.17 28.27
CA LEU A 237 -14.58 1.31 26.80
C LEU A 237 -13.88 0.11 26.14
N VAL A 238 -12.81 -0.40 26.77
CA VAL A 238 -12.10 -1.59 26.30
C VAL A 238 -12.96 -2.85 26.44
N GLU A 239 -13.71 -3.01 27.52
CA GLU A 239 -14.64 -4.14 27.69
C GLU A 239 -15.76 -4.13 26.63
N VAL A 240 -16.32 -2.95 26.32
CA VAL A 240 -17.30 -2.80 25.24
C VAL A 240 -16.68 -3.17 23.90
N TYR A 241 -15.44 -2.73 23.62
CA TYR A 241 -14.72 -3.12 22.40
C TYR A 241 -14.50 -4.63 22.31
N GLU A 242 -14.03 -5.29 23.39
CA GLU A 242 -13.79 -6.73 23.38
C GLU A 242 -15.09 -7.51 23.11
N ARG A 243 -16.19 -7.09 23.75
CA ARG A 243 -17.52 -7.67 23.53
C ARG A 243 -18.02 -7.45 22.09
N ASP A 244 -17.90 -6.22 21.57
CA ASP A 244 -18.38 -5.89 20.22
C ASP A 244 -17.54 -6.55 19.14
N GLN A 245 -16.23 -6.72 19.33
CA GLN A 245 -15.40 -7.47 18.38
C GLN A 245 -15.81 -8.92 18.28
N ASP A 246 -16.04 -9.59 19.41
CA ASP A 246 -16.40 -11.00 19.43
C ASP A 246 -17.79 -11.25 18.81
N VAL A 247 -18.67 -10.24 18.81
CA VAL A 247 -20.02 -10.28 18.19
C VAL A 247 -20.01 -9.87 16.72
N ARG A 248 -19.29 -8.79 16.35
CA ARG A 248 -19.28 -8.26 14.97
C ARG A 248 -18.35 -9.03 14.03
N PHE A 249 -17.31 -9.66 14.57
CA PHE A 249 -16.38 -10.51 13.83
C PHE A 249 -16.32 -11.90 14.46
N PRO A 250 -17.43 -12.68 14.41
CA PRO A 250 -17.41 -14.04 14.89
C PRO A 250 -16.45 -14.82 13.99
N VAL A 251 -15.27 -15.14 14.52
CA VAL A 251 -14.31 -16.02 13.86
C VAL A 251 -14.97 -17.38 13.72
N LYS A 252 -15.61 -17.65 12.58
CA LYS A 252 -15.98 -19.02 12.17
C LYS A 252 -14.68 -19.82 12.16
N GLY A 253 -14.66 -21.05 12.68
CA GLY A 253 -13.44 -21.86 12.86
C GLY A 253 -12.45 -21.20 13.84
N ARG A 254 -12.63 -21.46 15.14
CA ARG A 254 -11.71 -20.91 16.15
C ARG A 254 -10.34 -21.52 15.97
N ALA A 255 -9.35 -20.69 15.61
CA ALA A 255 -7.97 -20.99 15.92
C ALA A 255 -7.90 -21.41 17.40
N ARG A 256 -7.11 -22.44 17.69
CA ARG A 256 -7.00 -22.99 19.05
C ARG A 256 -6.81 -21.85 20.07
N THR A 257 -7.70 -21.75 21.04
CA THR A 257 -7.78 -20.60 21.96
C THR A 257 -6.83 -20.67 23.15
N LEU A 258 -5.90 -21.64 23.15
CA LEU A 258 -4.97 -21.84 24.26
C LEU A 258 -4.02 -20.62 24.38
N PRO A 259 -3.82 -20.08 25.59
CA PRO A 259 -3.00 -18.88 25.79
C PRO A 259 -1.58 -18.97 25.23
N TRP A 260 -0.98 -20.17 25.22
CA TRP A 260 0.39 -20.39 24.71
C TRP A 260 0.49 -20.29 23.19
N ILE A 261 -0.61 -20.50 22.45
CA ILE A 261 -0.61 -20.46 20.97
C ILE A 261 -0.39 -19.05 20.48
N LYS A 262 -0.87 -18.03 21.22
CA LYS A 262 -0.58 -16.63 20.93
C LYS A 262 0.91 -16.33 20.98
N TRP A 263 1.63 -16.91 21.95
CA TRP A 263 3.08 -16.76 22.06
C TRP A 263 3.82 -17.48 20.94
N VAL A 264 3.36 -18.68 20.57
CA VAL A 264 3.94 -19.42 19.43
C VAL A 264 3.69 -18.70 18.11
N ASN A 265 2.49 -18.15 17.88
CA ASN A 265 2.20 -17.32 16.71
C ASN A 265 3.04 -16.04 16.68
N THR A 266 3.27 -15.41 17.85
CA THR A 266 4.17 -14.26 17.98
C THR A 266 5.59 -14.66 17.58
N ALA A 267 6.11 -15.76 18.13
CA ALA A 267 7.44 -16.26 17.82
C ALA A 267 7.57 -16.64 16.34
N LEU A 268 6.56 -17.30 15.76
CA LEU A 268 6.52 -17.64 14.34
C LEU A 268 6.51 -16.40 13.45
N THR A 269 5.69 -15.40 13.78
CA THR A 269 5.64 -14.13 13.05
C THR A 269 6.98 -13.42 13.09
N LEU A 270 7.59 -13.32 14.27
CA LEU A 270 8.93 -12.74 14.42
C LEU A 270 9.98 -13.56 13.65
N ALA A 271 9.92 -14.89 13.69
CA ALA A 271 10.85 -15.75 12.96
C ALA A 271 10.74 -15.58 11.44
N VAL A 272 9.52 -15.54 10.89
CA VAL A 272 9.29 -15.28 9.46
C VAL A 272 9.80 -13.89 9.07
N ILE A 273 9.48 -12.87 9.86
CA ILE A 273 9.94 -11.49 9.63
C ILE A 273 11.46 -11.37 9.70
N LEU A 274 12.08 -11.96 10.72
CA LEU A 274 13.54 -11.94 10.87
C LEU A 274 14.22 -12.72 9.75
N ALA A 275 13.73 -13.91 9.39
CA ALA A 275 14.32 -14.74 8.34
C ALA A 275 14.42 -13.98 7.00
N MET A 276 13.40 -13.21 6.65
CA MET A 276 13.46 -12.36 5.45
C MET A 276 14.31 -11.10 5.64
N LEU A 277 14.25 -10.46 6.82
CA LEU A 277 15.03 -9.26 7.15
C LEU A 277 16.54 -9.45 7.09
N ILE A 278 17.04 -10.60 7.54
CA ILE A 278 18.47 -10.94 7.49
C ILE A 278 18.84 -11.79 6.26
N ASN A 279 17.95 -11.84 5.27
CA ASN A 279 18.14 -12.52 3.99
C ASN A 279 18.51 -14.01 4.09
N ILE A 280 18.03 -14.71 5.14
CA ILE A 280 18.18 -16.17 5.27
C ILE A 280 17.34 -16.87 4.20
N ALA A 281 16.16 -16.33 3.93
CA ALA A 281 15.23 -16.84 2.94
C ALA A 281 14.53 -15.70 2.20
N PRO A 282 14.24 -15.86 0.89
CA PRO A 282 13.43 -14.88 0.18
C PRO A 282 11.99 -14.87 0.74
N PRO A 283 11.29 -13.72 0.68
CA PRO A 283 9.96 -13.56 1.29
C PRO A 283 8.94 -14.61 0.87
N GLU A 284 8.87 -14.95 -0.42
CA GLU A 284 7.95 -15.95 -0.97
C GLU A 284 8.11 -17.32 -0.30
N PHE A 285 9.36 -17.72 -0.02
CA PHE A 285 9.65 -18.97 0.67
C PHE A 285 9.35 -18.87 2.17
N ALA A 286 9.77 -17.78 2.81
CA ALA A 286 9.56 -17.55 4.23
C ALA A 286 8.07 -17.55 4.59
N PHE A 287 7.23 -16.86 3.81
CA PHE A 287 5.78 -16.85 4.02
C PHE A 287 5.13 -18.19 3.70
N MET A 288 5.58 -18.91 2.66
CA MET A 288 5.03 -20.25 2.35
C MET A 288 5.25 -21.24 3.51
N ILE A 289 6.46 -21.26 4.08
CA ILE A 289 6.75 -22.07 5.27
C ILE A 289 5.96 -21.54 6.48
N GLY A 290 5.89 -20.22 6.65
CA GLY A 290 5.13 -19.57 7.70
C GLY A 290 3.65 -19.98 7.70
N VAL A 291 2.97 -19.95 6.54
CA VAL A 291 1.58 -20.40 6.37
C VAL A 291 1.45 -21.87 6.73
N SER A 292 2.33 -22.72 6.22
CA SER A 292 2.29 -24.17 6.47
C SER A 292 2.38 -24.48 7.97
N LEU A 293 3.30 -23.82 8.68
CA LEU A 293 3.43 -23.96 10.14
C LEU A 293 2.23 -23.36 10.88
N ALA A 294 1.78 -22.17 10.47
CA ALA A 294 0.65 -21.47 11.09
C ALA A 294 -0.62 -22.31 11.02
N LEU A 295 -0.89 -22.97 9.89
CA LEU A 295 -2.04 -23.86 9.73
C LEU A 295 -2.01 -25.03 10.71
N VAL A 296 -0.86 -25.72 10.82
CA VAL A 296 -0.68 -26.86 11.73
C VAL A 296 -0.77 -26.46 13.21
N ILE A 297 -0.24 -25.29 13.56
CA ILE A 297 -0.24 -24.77 14.93
C ILE A 297 -1.66 -24.36 15.35
N ASN A 298 -2.39 -23.66 14.47
CA ASN A 298 -3.65 -23.01 14.82
C ASN A 298 -4.89 -23.89 14.63
N PHE A 299 -4.83 -24.90 13.76
CA PHE A 299 -6.00 -25.71 13.37
C PHE A 299 -5.71 -27.21 13.55
N LYS A 300 -6.71 -27.96 14.05
CA LYS A 300 -6.52 -29.39 14.40
C LYS A 300 -6.76 -30.31 13.22
N SER A 301 -7.79 -30.03 12.43
CA SER A 301 -8.18 -30.85 11.28
C SER A 301 -7.75 -30.22 9.97
N VAL A 302 -7.61 -31.07 8.94
CA VAL A 302 -7.38 -30.63 7.56
C VAL A 302 -8.55 -29.76 7.07
N ASP A 303 -9.78 -30.07 7.47
CA ASP A 303 -10.97 -29.29 7.10
C ASP A 303 -10.90 -27.86 7.64
N GLU A 304 -10.48 -27.68 8.91
CA GLU A 304 -10.29 -26.35 9.49
C GLU A 304 -9.18 -25.60 8.75
N GLN A 305 -8.05 -26.26 8.46
CA GLN A 305 -6.95 -25.66 7.69
C GLN A 305 -7.41 -25.19 6.30
N MET A 306 -8.18 -26.03 5.59
CA MET A 306 -8.74 -25.71 4.29
C MET A 306 -9.78 -24.58 4.35
N GLU A 307 -10.61 -24.56 5.40
CA GLU A 307 -11.57 -23.48 5.61
C GLU A 307 -10.87 -22.13 5.78
N ARG A 308 -9.75 -22.09 6.51
CA ARG A 308 -8.96 -20.86 6.68
C ARG A 308 -8.30 -20.40 5.40
N LEU A 309 -7.73 -21.31 4.63
CA LEU A 309 -7.18 -20.98 3.32
C LEU A 309 -8.27 -20.35 2.43
N ARG A 310 -9.46 -20.94 2.41
CA ARG A 310 -10.60 -20.40 1.64
C ARG A 310 -11.07 -19.04 2.14
N ALA A 311 -10.99 -18.76 3.44
CA ALA A 311 -11.39 -17.48 4.00
C ALA A 311 -10.52 -16.31 3.50
N HIS A 312 -9.23 -16.54 3.31
CA HIS A 312 -8.27 -15.51 2.86
C HIS A 312 -7.94 -15.57 1.36
N ALA A 313 -8.31 -16.66 0.68
CA ALA A 313 -8.08 -16.86 -0.74
C ALA A 313 -8.65 -15.76 -1.66
N PRO A 314 -9.88 -15.22 -1.46
CA PRO A 314 -10.42 -14.20 -2.37
C PRO A 314 -9.53 -12.96 -2.48
N ASN A 315 -8.99 -12.47 -1.36
CA ASN A 315 -8.11 -11.31 -1.33
C ASN A 315 -6.73 -11.64 -1.95
N ALA A 316 -6.17 -12.79 -1.59
CA ALA A 316 -4.89 -13.26 -2.11
C ALA A 316 -4.92 -13.47 -3.64
N LEU A 317 -5.95 -14.16 -4.15
CA LEU A 317 -6.11 -14.47 -5.56
C LEU A 317 -6.43 -13.24 -6.40
N MET A 318 -7.22 -12.30 -5.88
CA MET A 318 -7.50 -11.05 -6.59
C MET A 318 -6.20 -10.28 -6.83
N MET A 319 -5.36 -10.13 -5.80
CA MET A 319 -4.06 -9.47 -5.92
C MET A 319 -3.11 -10.21 -6.87
N ALA A 320 -3.05 -11.55 -6.77
CA ALA A 320 -2.26 -12.37 -7.67
C ALA A 320 -2.68 -12.19 -9.14
N ALA A 321 -3.97 -12.20 -9.43
CA ALA A 321 -4.50 -12.02 -10.78
C ALA A 321 -4.12 -10.66 -11.37
N VAL A 322 -4.17 -9.59 -10.57
CA VAL A 322 -3.76 -8.25 -11.00
C VAL A 322 -2.27 -8.21 -11.34
N ILE A 323 -1.41 -8.80 -10.51
CA ILE A 323 0.04 -8.81 -10.75
C ILE A 323 0.39 -9.67 -11.97
N ILE A 324 -0.27 -10.81 -12.18
CA ILE A 324 -0.10 -11.64 -13.39
C ILE A 324 -0.53 -10.87 -14.64
N ALA A 325 -1.68 -10.17 -14.59
CA ALA A 325 -2.15 -9.34 -15.69
C ALA A 325 -1.20 -8.17 -15.96
N ALA A 326 -0.61 -7.57 -14.92
CA ALA A 326 0.46 -6.60 -15.06
C ALA A 326 1.70 -7.20 -15.71
N GLY A 327 2.01 -8.47 -15.45
CA GLY A 327 3.01 -9.24 -16.19
C GLY A 327 2.72 -9.27 -17.69
N MET A 328 1.46 -9.50 -18.11
CA MET A 328 1.09 -9.41 -19.53
C MET A 328 1.31 -8.00 -20.09
N PHE A 329 0.85 -6.97 -19.37
CA PHE A 329 1.04 -5.57 -19.75
C PHE A 329 2.53 -5.23 -19.93
N LEU A 330 3.35 -5.50 -18.91
CA LEU A 330 4.78 -5.22 -18.93
C LEU A 330 5.51 -6.06 -19.98
N GLY A 331 5.11 -7.32 -20.17
CA GLY A 331 5.63 -8.20 -21.21
C GLY A 331 5.43 -7.61 -22.59
N VAL A 332 4.20 -7.24 -22.95
CA VAL A 332 3.91 -6.61 -24.24
C VAL A 332 4.71 -5.31 -24.41
N LEU A 333 4.61 -4.39 -23.45
CA LEU A 333 5.17 -3.06 -23.59
C LEU A 333 6.71 -3.04 -23.64
N ASN A 334 7.36 -3.96 -22.92
CA ASN A 334 8.82 -4.11 -22.94
C ASN A 334 9.30 -4.82 -24.20
N GLU A 335 8.71 -5.98 -24.52
CA GLU A 335 9.22 -6.87 -25.57
C GLU A 335 8.95 -6.33 -26.98
N THR A 336 7.89 -5.53 -27.15
CA THR A 336 7.63 -4.79 -28.39
C THR A 336 8.47 -3.52 -28.53
N GLY A 337 9.15 -3.09 -27.46
CA GLY A 337 9.93 -1.84 -27.45
C GLY A 337 9.09 -0.56 -27.30
N MET A 338 7.78 -0.65 -27.04
CA MET A 338 6.90 0.51 -26.86
C MET A 338 7.40 1.46 -25.78
N LEU A 339 7.78 0.96 -24.60
CA LEU A 339 8.25 1.84 -23.52
C LEU A 339 9.52 2.58 -23.94
N LYS A 340 10.46 1.89 -24.61
CA LYS A 340 11.71 2.50 -25.11
C LYS A 340 11.43 3.60 -26.12
N ALA A 341 10.47 3.37 -27.02
CA ALA A 341 10.04 4.34 -28.01
C ALA A 341 9.40 5.57 -27.34
N ILE A 342 8.52 5.36 -26.34
CA ILE A 342 7.91 6.43 -25.55
C ILE A 342 8.99 7.28 -24.88
N ALA A 343 9.93 6.65 -24.17
CA ALA A 343 11.02 7.35 -23.50
C ALA A 343 11.85 8.19 -24.49
N THR A 344 12.24 7.61 -25.62
CA THR A 344 13.07 8.28 -26.65
C THR A 344 12.35 9.45 -27.32
N ASN A 345 11.02 9.44 -27.38
CA ASN A 345 10.26 10.56 -27.91
C ASN A 345 9.89 11.60 -26.84
N LEU A 346 9.67 11.20 -25.58
CA LEU A 346 9.44 12.13 -24.48
C LEU A 346 10.66 13.03 -24.22
N ILE A 347 11.89 12.51 -24.35
CA ILE A 347 13.10 13.35 -24.19
C ILE A 347 13.21 14.48 -25.23
N LYS A 348 12.51 14.41 -26.36
CA LYS A 348 12.47 15.48 -27.37
C LYS A 348 11.56 16.63 -26.96
N VAL A 349 10.61 16.37 -26.05
CA VAL A 349 9.60 17.33 -25.59
C VAL A 349 9.97 17.89 -24.21
N ILE A 350 10.59 17.07 -23.36
CA ILE A 350 11.00 17.47 -22.02
C ILE A 350 12.27 18.33 -22.13
N PRO A 351 12.29 19.55 -21.56
CA PRO A 351 13.50 20.37 -21.50
C PRO A 351 14.65 19.62 -20.83
N ALA A 352 15.87 19.78 -21.34
CA ALA A 352 17.06 19.09 -20.83
C ALA A 352 17.32 19.39 -19.35
N GLU A 353 16.91 20.58 -18.89
CA GLU A 353 17.01 21.03 -17.51
C GLU A 353 15.99 20.37 -16.58
N VAL A 354 14.88 19.87 -17.11
CA VAL A 354 13.79 19.25 -16.35
C VAL A 354 13.90 17.72 -16.33
N GLY A 355 14.46 17.14 -17.41
CA GLY A 355 14.60 15.70 -17.60
C GLY A 355 15.17 14.93 -16.41
N PRO A 356 16.33 15.35 -15.84
CA PRO A 356 16.92 14.70 -14.66
C PRO A 356 16.02 14.72 -13.42
N TYR A 357 15.07 15.65 -13.31
CA TYR A 357 14.20 15.82 -12.15
C TYR A 357 12.80 15.20 -12.34
N LEU A 358 12.55 14.53 -13.46
CA LEU A 358 11.22 14.01 -13.80
C LEU A 358 10.65 13.10 -12.70
N HIS A 359 11.47 12.18 -12.17
CA HIS A 359 11.07 11.28 -11.10
C HIS A 359 10.73 12.02 -9.81
N ILE A 360 11.44 13.10 -9.49
CA ILE A 360 11.17 13.95 -8.30
C ILE A 360 9.85 14.70 -8.50
N ILE A 361 9.61 15.28 -9.68
CA ILE A 361 8.37 16.01 -9.99
C ILE A 361 7.16 15.07 -9.87
N VAL A 362 7.25 13.87 -10.45
CA VAL A 362 6.18 12.87 -10.38
C VAL A 362 6.00 12.35 -8.94
N GLY A 363 7.09 12.20 -8.18
CA GLY A 363 7.05 11.87 -6.76
C GLY A 363 6.36 12.94 -5.92
N LEU A 364 6.69 14.22 -6.11
CA LEU A 364 6.03 15.35 -5.45
C LEU A 364 4.54 15.39 -5.75
N LEU A 365 4.14 15.04 -6.98
CA LEU A 365 2.74 14.94 -7.37
C LEU A 365 2.11 13.57 -7.03
N GLY A 366 2.82 12.68 -6.34
CA GLY A 366 2.38 11.31 -6.07
C GLY A 366 1.01 11.22 -5.40
N VAL A 367 0.76 12.02 -4.35
CA VAL A 367 -0.54 12.07 -3.66
C VAL A 367 -1.66 12.63 -4.55
N PRO A 368 -1.53 13.82 -5.20
CA PRO A 368 -2.50 14.29 -6.18
C PRO A 368 -2.77 13.28 -7.30
N LEU A 369 -1.72 12.64 -7.84
CA LEU A 369 -1.86 11.64 -8.88
C LEU A 369 -2.59 10.40 -8.36
N ASP A 370 -2.37 9.97 -7.12
CA ASP A 370 -3.12 8.86 -6.51
C ASP A 370 -4.61 9.16 -6.29
N LEU A 371 -4.97 10.45 -6.16
CA LEU A 371 -6.38 10.85 -6.12
C LEU A 371 -7.04 10.83 -7.50
N LEU A 372 -6.25 11.06 -8.55
CA LEU A 372 -6.71 11.08 -9.93
C LEU A 372 -6.62 9.70 -10.59
N THR A 373 -5.75 8.82 -10.09
CA THR A 373 -5.42 7.51 -10.64
C THR A 373 -5.69 6.43 -9.60
N SER A 374 -5.84 5.17 -10.02
CA SER A 374 -5.76 4.06 -9.08
C SER A 374 -4.29 3.74 -8.77
N THR A 375 -4.02 3.13 -7.61
CA THR A 375 -2.67 2.65 -7.25
C THR A 375 -2.08 1.74 -8.34
N ASP A 376 -2.92 0.90 -8.95
CA ASP A 376 -2.53 0.05 -10.08
C ASP A 376 -2.14 0.87 -11.32
N ALA A 377 -2.91 1.90 -11.67
CA ALA A 377 -2.59 2.78 -12.79
C ALA A 377 -1.28 3.55 -12.54
N TYR A 378 -1.07 4.06 -11.32
CA TYR A 378 0.14 4.78 -10.95
C TYR A 378 1.39 3.90 -11.10
N TYR A 379 1.40 2.72 -10.50
CA TYR A 379 2.58 1.86 -10.55
C TYR A 379 2.72 1.08 -11.84
N PHE A 380 1.67 0.50 -12.41
CA PHE A 380 1.86 -0.32 -13.61
C PHE A 380 1.88 0.49 -14.89
N ALA A 381 1.24 1.65 -14.96
CA ALA A 381 1.20 2.44 -16.19
C ALA A 381 2.15 3.64 -16.17
N VAL A 382 2.24 4.38 -15.06
CA VAL A 382 3.04 5.63 -15.00
C VAL A 382 4.51 5.34 -14.65
N LEU A 383 4.79 4.52 -13.63
CA LEU A 383 6.16 4.24 -13.19
C LEU A 383 7.09 3.72 -14.31
N PRO A 384 6.71 2.76 -15.18
CA PRO A 384 7.62 2.28 -16.23
C PRO A 384 8.01 3.38 -17.22
N ILE A 385 7.09 4.31 -17.53
CA ILE A 385 7.35 5.42 -18.43
C ILE A 385 8.32 6.40 -17.79
N VAL A 386 8.08 6.75 -16.52
CA VAL A 386 8.93 7.69 -15.78
C VAL A 386 10.31 7.09 -15.56
N GLU A 387 10.39 5.81 -15.18
CA GLU A 387 11.62 5.06 -15.00
C GLU A 387 12.45 5.06 -16.28
N GLN A 388 11.87 4.68 -17.40
CA GLN A 388 12.63 4.57 -18.64
C GLN A 388 13.00 5.94 -19.22
N THR A 389 12.14 6.95 -19.05
CA THR A 389 12.42 8.32 -19.49
C THR A 389 13.51 8.96 -18.64
N ALA A 390 13.41 8.87 -17.31
CA ALA A 390 14.43 9.39 -16.40
C ALA A 390 15.77 8.65 -16.57
N GLY A 391 15.73 7.35 -16.88
CA GLY A 391 16.92 6.57 -17.24
C GLY A 391 17.68 7.10 -18.46
N GLN A 392 16.99 7.72 -19.43
CA GLN A 392 17.68 8.40 -20.56
C GLN A 392 18.47 9.63 -20.11
N PHE A 393 18.09 10.25 -18.99
CA PHE A 393 18.81 11.34 -18.35
C PHE A 393 19.84 10.87 -17.31
N GLY A 394 20.10 9.56 -17.22
CA GLY A 394 21.07 8.98 -16.30
C GLY A 394 20.56 8.75 -14.86
N VAL A 395 19.26 8.90 -14.62
CA VAL A 395 18.68 8.64 -13.29
C VAL A 395 18.58 7.13 -13.04
N PRO A 396 19.10 6.60 -11.91
CA PRO A 396 18.97 5.19 -11.57
C PRO A 396 17.51 4.76 -11.41
N SER A 397 17.14 3.58 -11.92
CA SER A 397 15.76 3.04 -11.83
C SER A 397 15.25 2.97 -10.40
N VAL A 398 16.11 2.59 -9.46
CA VAL A 398 15.80 2.50 -8.03
C VAL A 398 15.49 3.88 -7.42
N SER A 399 16.21 4.93 -7.84
CA SER A 399 15.94 6.31 -7.41
C SER A 399 14.57 6.77 -7.89
N THR A 400 14.23 6.47 -9.15
CA THR A 400 12.90 6.75 -9.69
C THR A 400 11.80 6.03 -8.94
N ALA A 401 11.99 4.73 -8.68
CA ALA A 401 11.07 3.94 -7.88
C ALA A 401 10.88 4.53 -6.48
N TYR A 402 11.96 4.86 -5.77
CA TYR A 402 11.88 5.42 -4.43
C TYR A 402 11.16 6.77 -4.40
N SER A 403 11.44 7.66 -5.35
CA SER A 403 10.74 8.95 -5.45
C SER A 403 9.23 8.75 -5.60
N MET A 404 8.82 7.89 -6.53
CA MET A 404 7.42 7.62 -6.81
C MET A 404 6.73 6.86 -5.68
N VAL A 405 7.42 5.89 -5.06
CA VAL A 405 6.88 5.15 -3.91
C VAL A 405 6.64 6.07 -2.73
N ILE A 406 7.65 6.83 -2.32
CA ILE A 406 7.56 7.73 -1.16
C ILE A 406 6.46 8.78 -1.40
N GLY A 407 6.39 9.33 -2.61
CA GLY A 407 5.39 10.31 -3.00
C GLY A 407 3.95 9.79 -3.05
N ASN A 408 3.74 8.55 -3.52
CA ASN A 408 2.40 7.98 -3.73
C ASN A 408 1.87 7.20 -2.53
N ILE A 409 2.72 6.47 -1.82
CA ILE A 409 2.27 5.50 -0.80
C ILE A 409 1.49 6.15 0.34
N ILE A 410 1.80 7.41 0.62
CA ILE A 410 1.13 8.25 1.62
C ILE A 410 -0.27 8.66 1.15
N GLY A 411 -0.48 8.77 -0.16
CA GLY A 411 -1.77 9.08 -0.80
C GLY A 411 -2.76 7.93 -0.84
N THR A 412 -2.32 6.67 -0.69
CA THR A 412 -3.16 5.46 -0.83
C THR A 412 -4.41 5.48 0.03
N PHE A 413 -4.34 6.09 1.23
CA PHE A 413 -5.46 6.19 2.17
C PHE A 413 -6.11 7.59 2.20
N VAL A 414 -5.97 8.34 1.11
CA VAL A 414 -6.81 9.51 0.76
C VAL A 414 -7.61 9.24 -0.50
N SER A 415 -7.11 8.37 -1.36
CA SER A 415 -7.71 8.06 -2.64
C SER A 415 -9.10 7.38 -2.51
N PRO A 416 -10.15 7.88 -3.19
CA PRO A 416 -11.47 7.24 -3.26
C PRO A 416 -11.47 5.95 -4.08
N PHE A 417 -10.33 5.61 -4.69
CA PHE A 417 -10.09 4.34 -5.36
C PHE A 417 -9.66 3.23 -4.39
N SER A 418 -9.31 3.57 -3.14
CA SER A 418 -8.95 2.59 -2.10
C SER A 418 -10.19 2.00 -1.41
N PRO A 419 -10.48 0.68 -1.56
CA PRO A 419 -11.60 0.05 -0.87
C PRO A 419 -11.42 0.04 0.65
N ALA A 420 -10.18 -0.09 1.12
CA ALA A 420 -9.84 -0.03 2.54
C ALA A 420 -10.20 1.32 3.16
N LEU A 421 -10.01 2.42 2.42
CA LEU A 421 -10.43 3.74 2.88
C LEU A 421 -11.95 3.84 3.01
N TRP A 422 -12.72 3.31 2.06
CA TRP A 422 -14.19 3.28 2.17
C TRP A 422 -14.66 2.52 3.41
N LEU A 423 -14.02 1.38 3.71
CA LEU A 423 -14.27 0.66 4.96
C LEU A 423 -13.96 1.54 6.18
N ALA A 424 -12.82 2.24 6.18
CA ALA A 424 -12.46 3.15 7.27
C ALA A 424 -13.50 4.26 7.49
N ILE A 425 -13.94 4.90 6.40
CA ILE A 425 -14.97 5.93 6.43
C ILE A 425 -16.28 5.38 7.01
N GLY A 426 -16.71 4.20 6.57
CA GLY A 426 -17.92 3.54 7.08
C GLY A 426 -17.84 3.20 8.56
N LEU A 427 -16.73 2.59 9.00
CA LEU A 427 -16.50 2.21 10.39
C LEU A 427 -16.40 3.42 11.32
N ALA A 428 -15.84 4.53 10.84
CA ALA A 428 -15.72 5.78 11.59
C ALA A 428 -17.04 6.59 11.58
N GLU A 429 -18.08 6.12 10.90
CA GLU A 429 -19.33 6.85 10.64
C GLU A 429 -19.07 8.21 9.97
N ALA A 430 -18.03 8.30 9.13
CA ALA A 430 -17.53 9.52 8.51
C ALA A 430 -18.07 9.74 7.08
N ASN A 431 -17.79 10.90 6.50
CA ASN A 431 -18.09 11.19 5.10
C ASN A 431 -16.79 11.34 4.29
N MET A 432 -16.70 10.66 3.14
CA MET A 432 -15.51 10.65 2.28
C MET A 432 -15.09 12.06 1.82
N GLY A 433 -16.02 12.86 1.30
CA GLY A 433 -15.71 14.19 0.79
C GLY A 433 -15.20 15.13 1.89
N THR A 434 -15.73 15.00 3.11
CA THR A 434 -15.25 15.75 4.27
C THR A 434 -13.86 15.30 4.71
N TYR A 435 -13.63 13.98 4.72
CA TYR A 435 -12.32 13.42 5.05
C TYR A 435 -11.24 13.87 4.06
N ILE A 436 -11.49 13.81 2.75
CA ILE A 436 -10.51 14.24 1.74
C ILE A 436 -10.13 15.71 1.96
N LYS A 437 -11.12 16.60 2.13
CA LYS A 437 -10.86 18.02 2.43
C LYS A 437 -10.05 18.22 3.71
N TYR A 438 -10.31 17.39 4.72
CA TYR A 438 -9.60 17.44 6.00
C TYR A 438 -8.15 16.93 5.88
N ALA A 439 -7.92 15.83 5.15
CA ALA A 439 -6.69 15.05 5.18
C ALA A 439 -5.70 15.38 4.04
N PHE A 440 -6.20 15.80 2.88
CA PHE A 440 -5.40 15.91 1.65
C PHE A 440 -4.11 16.72 1.82
N PHE A 441 -4.19 17.95 2.30
CA PHE A 441 -3.02 18.82 2.45
C PHE A 441 -2.03 18.31 3.50
N TRP A 442 -2.52 17.64 4.56
CA TRP A 442 -1.64 17.03 5.55
C TRP A 442 -0.86 15.86 4.96
N ILE A 443 -1.55 14.98 4.24
CA ILE A 443 -0.94 13.80 3.64
C ILE A 443 0.01 14.19 2.49
N TRP A 444 -0.38 15.14 1.65
CA TRP A 444 0.49 15.62 0.58
C TRP A 444 1.73 16.34 1.13
N GLY A 445 1.55 17.22 2.12
CA GLY A 445 2.68 17.88 2.80
C GLY A 445 3.61 16.87 3.47
N PHE A 446 3.06 15.83 4.11
CA PHE A 446 3.85 14.76 4.72
C PHE A 446 4.65 14.00 3.65
N ALA A 447 4.06 13.71 2.50
CA ALA A 447 4.74 13.05 1.39
C ALA A 447 5.89 13.88 0.81
N ILE A 448 5.69 15.19 0.65
CA ILE A 448 6.74 16.12 0.22
C ILE A 448 7.89 16.13 1.23
N VAL A 449 7.60 16.26 2.52
CA VAL A 449 8.65 16.25 3.57
C VAL A 449 9.44 14.96 3.54
N MET A 450 8.77 13.81 3.41
CA MET A 450 9.42 12.51 3.30
C MET A 450 10.32 12.41 2.07
N LEU A 451 9.84 12.87 0.91
CA LEU A 451 10.64 12.87 -0.32
C LEU A 451 11.86 13.79 -0.20
N VAL A 452 11.71 14.97 0.40
CA VAL A 452 12.83 15.89 0.67
C VAL A 452 13.86 15.23 1.57
N ILE A 453 13.44 14.55 2.63
CA ILE A 453 14.38 13.84 3.52
C ILE A 453 15.09 12.72 2.75
N ALA A 454 14.37 11.95 1.92
CA ALA A 454 14.98 10.90 1.11
C ALA A 454 16.04 11.45 0.13
N MET A 455 15.80 12.63 -0.45
CA MET A 455 16.79 13.34 -1.27
C MET A 455 18.00 13.79 -0.44
N LEU A 456 17.79 14.37 0.74
CA LEU A 456 18.88 14.80 1.63
C LEU A 456 19.74 13.62 2.14
N MET A 457 19.16 12.44 2.25
CA MET A 457 19.87 11.21 2.63
C MET A 457 20.59 10.54 1.44
N GLY A 458 20.41 11.03 0.22
CA GLY A 458 20.94 10.41 -1.00
C GLY A 458 20.24 9.10 -1.39
N ILE A 459 19.08 8.78 -0.79
CA ILE A 459 18.24 7.63 -1.18
C ILE A 459 17.60 7.90 -2.54
N VAL A 460 17.15 9.14 -2.77
CA VAL A 460 16.70 9.63 -4.08
C VAL A 460 17.78 10.55 -4.64
N THR A 461 18.32 10.18 -5.78
CA THR A 461 19.32 10.97 -6.52
C THR A 461 18.66 12.20 -7.15
N ILE A 462 19.40 13.30 -7.17
CA ILE A 462 19.04 14.59 -7.74
C ILE A 462 19.70 14.75 -9.10
#